data_AF-A0A953XLS5-F1
#
_entry.id   AF-A0A953XLS5-F1
#
_cell.length_a   1.000
_cell.length_b   1.000
_cell.length_c   1.000
_cell.angle_alpha   90.00
_cell.angle_beta   90.00
_cell.angle_gamma   90.00
#
_symmetry.space_group_name_H-M   'P 1'
#
loop_
_entity.id
_entity.type
_entity.pdbx_description
1 polymer ?
#
loop_
_entity_poly.entity_id
_entity_poly.type
_entity_poly.pdbx_seq_one_letter_code
_entity_poly.pdbx_strand_id
1 'polypeptide(L)'
;MSVYVECICGKKYEIDRAQVEQFDCEGCGRNLHVPDEKLVAKIGSIRELMKKGEPGMRDGMTQAAAMRNFHAVPLLKAGAESGMRESVNIALVGMVDFPGPGREVLQDWIKRGALSMSRLVSALREQKYEGGEFLCELVEKGLLKENQIAEIAPYLGDSDSHRALEVLREARRKYPNLGGLLDSAMARMKHLDETAGEIPDEAKRIPGRKSADAEEPEKKGCMGLLLALTLVIGMLAAAILT
;
A
#
# COMPACT_ATOMS: atom_id res chain seq x y z
N MET A 1 -28.23 -18.43 -26.00
CA MET A 1 -28.75 -17.38 -25.06
C MET A 1 -27.76 -16.24 -25.09
N SER A 2 -28.20 -15.01 -25.41
CA SER A 2 -27.28 -13.88 -25.48
C SER A 2 -26.86 -13.41 -24.08
N VAL A 3 -25.60 -13.01 -23.96
CA VAL A 3 -25.00 -12.55 -22.71
C VAL A 3 -24.22 -11.26 -22.92
N TYR A 4 -24.29 -10.39 -21.92
CA TYR A 4 -23.58 -9.12 -21.92
C TYR A 4 -22.16 -9.30 -21.39
N VAL A 5 -21.17 -8.88 -22.17
CA VAL A 5 -19.75 -8.87 -21.80
C VAL A 5 -19.20 -7.46 -21.91
N GLU A 6 -18.53 -6.99 -20.87
CA GLU A 6 -17.89 -5.68 -20.84
C GLU A 6 -16.38 -5.84 -20.65
N CYS A 7 -15.62 -5.28 -21.59
CA CYS A 7 -14.17 -5.22 -21.49
C CYS A 7 -13.74 -4.13 -20.51
N ILE A 8 -12.56 -4.27 -19.90
CA ILE A 8 -11.96 -3.24 -19.06
C ILE A 8 -11.70 -1.91 -19.77
N CYS A 9 -11.59 -1.91 -21.11
CA CYS A 9 -11.52 -0.69 -21.92
C CYS A 9 -12.87 0.03 -22.09
N GLY A 10 -13.98 -0.56 -21.63
CA GLY A 10 -15.33 0.00 -21.70
C GLY A 10 -16.15 -0.45 -22.92
N LYS A 11 -15.58 -1.25 -23.83
CA LYS A 11 -16.34 -1.87 -24.94
C LYS A 11 -17.31 -2.91 -24.40
N LYS A 12 -18.51 -2.94 -24.98
CA LYS A 12 -19.64 -3.75 -24.55
C LYS A 12 -20.09 -4.63 -25.71
N TYR A 13 -20.36 -5.89 -25.42
CA TYR A 13 -20.71 -6.90 -26.42
C TYR A 13 -21.94 -7.66 -25.96
N GLU A 14 -22.79 -8.00 -26.92
CA GLU A 14 -23.85 -8.99 -26.77
C GLU A 14 -23.43 -10.22 -27.57
N ILE A 15 -23.20 -11.34 -26.89
CA ILE A 15 -22.62 -12.54 -27.48
C ILE A 15 -23.56 -13.72 -27.25
N ASP A 16 -23.80 -14.56 -28.25
CA ASP A 16 -24.47 -15.85 -28.03
C ASP A 16 -23.49 -16.84 -27.41
N ARG A 17 -23.69 -17.18 -26.13
CA ARG A 17 -22.81 -18.10 -25.39
C ARG A 17 -22.71 -19.47 -26.05
N ALA A 18 -23.72 -19.90 -26.82
CA ALA A 18 -23.68 -21.19 -27.50
C ALA A 18 -22.71 -21.23 -28.69
N GLN A 19 -22.29 -20.05 -29.20
CA GLN A 19 -21.49 -19.93 -30.41
C GLN A 19 -20.07 -19.44 -30.13
N VAL A 20 -19.87 -18.67 -29.05
CA VAL A 20 -18.59 -18.04 -28.73
C VAL A 20 -18.32 -18.19 -27.24
N GLU A 21 -17.19 -18.81 -26.91
CA GLU A 21 -16.70 -18.94 -25.53
C GLU A 21 -15.64 -17.88 -25.19
N GLN A 22 -14.92 -17.39 -26.19
CA GLN A 22 -13.90 -16.36 -26.06
C GLN A 22 -13.73 -15.57 -27.35
N PHE A 23 -13.33 -14.30 -27.24
CA PHE A 23 -13.09 -13.42 -28.39
C PHE A 23 -12.15 -12.29 -28.00
N ASP A 24 -11.49 -11.68 -28.99
CA ASP A 24 -10.64 -10.51 -28.73
C ASP A 24 -11.46 -9.22 -28.76
N CYS A 25 -11.23 -8.36 -27.77
CA CYS A 25 -11.88 -7.07 -27.68
C CYS A 25 -11.43 -6.16 -28.84
N GLU A 26 -12.35 -5.78 -29.73
CA GLU A 26 -12.09 -4.88 -30.86
C GLU A 26 -11.42 -3.55 -30.47
N GLY A 27 -11.67 -3.05 -29.25
CA GLY A 27 -11.10 -1.80 -28.78
C GLY A 27 -9.65 -1.88 -28.24
N CYS A 28 -9.23 -3.02 -27.67
CA CYS A 28 -7.92 -3.11 -27.01
C CYS A 28 -7.18 -4.43 -27.24
N GLY A 29 -7.70 -5.31 -28.09
CA GLY A 29 -7.09 -6.59 -28.46
C GLY A 29 -7.03 -7.63 -27.34
N ARG A 30 -7.50 -7.32 -26.13
CA ARG A 30 -7.49 -8.28 -25.01
C ARG A 30 -8.48 -9.41 -25.27
N ASN A 31 -8.04 -10.64 -25.02
CA ASN A 31 -8.91 -11.81 -25.05
C ASN A 31 -9.92 -11.75 -23.89
N LEU A 32 -11.19 -11.93 -24.23
CA LEU A 32 -12.33 -11.89 -23.31
C LEU A 32 -13.00 -13.25 -23.29
N HIS A 33 -13.11 -13.82 -22.10
CA HIS A 33 -13.92 -15.01 -21.87
C HIS A 33 -15.39 -14.62 -21.69
N VAL A 34 -16.29 -15.43 -22.23
CA VAL A 34 -17.73 -15.25 -22.05
C VAL A 34 -18.12 -15.81 -20.68
N PRO A 35 -18.73 -15.02 -19.78
CA PRO A 35 -19.05 -15.45 -18.43
C PRO A 35 -20.15 -16.52 -18.43
N ASP A 36 -20.05 -17.48 -17.51
CA ASP A 36 -21.08 -18.49 -17.29
C ASP A 36 -22.37 -17.91 -16.65
N GLU A 37 -23.42 -18.72 -16.51
CA GLU A 37 -24.71 -18.27 -15.96
C GLU A 37 -24.60 -17.75 -14.53
N LYS A 38 -23.79 -18.42 -13.70
CA LYS A 38 -23.60 -18.06 -12.30
C LYS A 38 -22.91 -16.71 -12.18
N LEU A 39 -21.90 -16.47 -13.00
CA LEU A 39 -21.14 -15.24 -13.03
C LEU A 39 -21.98 -14.08 -13.60
N VAL A 40 -22.78 -14.32 -14.64
CA VAL A 40 -23.74 -13.33 -15.15
C VAL A 40 -24.75 -12.93 -14.07
N ALA A 41 -25.35 -13.90 -13.39
CA ALA A 41 -26.28 -13.62 -12.29
C ALA A 41 -25.62 -12.86 -11.14
N LYS A 42 -24.36 -13.20 -10.81
CA LYS A 42 -23.59 -12.50 -9.78
C LYS A 42 -23.28 -11.05 -10.17
N ILE A 43 -22.79 -10.82 -11.39
CA ILE A 43 -22.53 -9.46 -11.90
C ILE A 43 -23.82 -8.64 -11.93
N GLY A 44 -24.92 -9.23 -12.42
CA GLY A 44 -26.23 -8.59 -12.45
C GLY A 44 -26.70 -8.18 -11.06
N SER A 45 -26.63 -9.08 -10.07
CA SER A 45 -27.04 -8.76 -8.69
C SER A 45 -26.18 -7.67 -8.06
N ILE A 46 -24.88 -7.64 -8.33
CA ILE A 46 -23.99 -6.55 -7.86
C ILE A 46 -24.40 -5.21 -8.48
N ARG A 47 -24.69 -5.17 -9.79
CA ARG A 47 -25.14 -3.92 -10.45
C ARG A 47 -26.46 -3.41 -9.88
N GLU A 48 -27.39 -4.31 -9.58
CA GLU A 48 -28.65 -3.93 -8.93
C GLU A 48 -28.44 -3.42 -7.49
N LEU A 49 -27.46 -3.95 -6.76
CA LEU A 49 -27.08 -3.38 -5.45
C LEU A 49 -26.52 -1.96 -5.61
N MET A 50 -25.60 -1.76 -6.55
CA MET A 50 -24.98 -0.45 -6.79
C MET A 50 -25.98 0.64 -7.15
N LYS A 51 -27.07 0.30 -7.87
CA LYS A 51 -28.13 1.24 -8.23
C LYS A 51 -28.93 1.77 -7.03
N LYS A 52 -28.90 1.09 -5.88
CA LYS A 52 -29.67 1.48 -4.69
C LYS A 52 -29.04 2.65 -3.92
N GLY A 53 -27.91 3.20 -4.37
CA GLY A 53 -27.16 4.20 -3.62
C GLY A 53 -26.54 3.59 -2.36
N GLU A 54 -26.20 4.40 -1.35
CA GLU A 54 -25.70 3.87 -0.07
C GLU A 54 -26.83 3.28 0.78
N PRO A 55 -26.67 2.09 1.39
CA PRO A 55 -25.43 1.29 1.51
C PRO A 55 -25.20 0.29 0.36
N GLY A 56 -26.10 0.20 -0.61
CA GLY A 56 -26.04 -0.75 -1.72
C GLY A 56 -24.79 -0.62 -2.61
N MET A 57 -24.28 0.61 -2.80
CA MET A 57 -23.03 0.85 -3.52
C MET A 57 -21.84 0.23 -2.79
N ARG A 58 -21.68 0.50 -1.50
CA ARG A 58 -20.64 -0.12 -0.66
C ARG A 58 -20.72 -1.65 -0.69
N ASP A 59 -21.91 -2.21 -0.52
CA ASP A 59 -22.11 -3.66 -0.52
C ASP A 59 -21.82 -4.28 -1.89
N GLY A 60 -22.24 -3.61 -2.97
CA GLY A 60 -21.94 -3.99 -4.34
C GLY A 60 -20.44 -3.96 -4.62
N MET A 61 -19.72 -2.92 -4.19
CA MET A 61 -18.27 -2.80 -4.33
C MET A 61 -17.52 -3.85 -3.55
N THR A 62 -17.95 -4.14 -2.32
CA THR A 62 -17.36 -5.20 -1.50
C THR A 62 -17.47 -6.55 -2.21
N GLN A 63 -18.65 -6.84 -2.78
CA GLN A 63 -18.85 -8.07 -3.54
C GLN A 63 -18.06 -8.09 -4.85
N ALA A 64 -17.95 -6.96 -5.56
CA ALA A 64 -17.14 -6.86 -6.77
C ALA A 64 -15.64 -7.10 -6.47
N ALA A 65 -15.10 -6.49 -5.41
CA ALA A 65 -13.71 -6.69 -5.01
C ALA A 65 -13.43 -8.15 -4.65
N ALA A 66 -14.36 -8.82 -3.95
CA ALA A 66 -14.24 -10.22 -3.58
C ALA A 66 -14.25 -11.19 -4.77
N MET A 67 -14.75 -10.79 -5.95
CA MET A 67 -14.79 -11.66 -7.13
C MET A 67 -13.40 -12.00 -7.68
N ARG A 68 -12.40 -11.12 -7.48
CA ARG A 68 -11.00 -11.29 -7.94
C ARG A 68 -10.91 -11.83 -9.38
N ASN A 69 -11.72 -11.29 -10.29
CA ASN A 69 -11.79 -11.74 -11.67
C ASN A 69 -11.84 -10.58 -12.66
N PHE A 70 -11.57 -10.87 -13.93
CA PHE A 70 -11.54 -9.88 -15.00
C PHE A 70 -12.87 -9.11 -15.13
N HIS A 71 -13.99 -9.79 -14.96
CA HIS A 71 -15.33 -9.21 -15.11
C HIS A 71 -15.74 -8.27 -13.96
N ALA A 72 -15.02 -8.31 -12.84
CA ALA A 72 -15.22 -7.38 -11.73
C ALA A 72 -14.63 -6.00 -12.03
N VAL A 73 -13.60 -5.92 -12.89
CA VAL A 73 -12.88 -4.66 -13.13
C VAL A 73 -13.79 -3.54 -13.66
N PRO A 74 -14.72 -3.76 -14.61
CA PRO A 74 -15.69 -2.74 -14.99
C PRO A 74 -16.57 -2.24 -13.82
N LEU A 75 -16.94 -3.12 -12.88
CA LEU A 75 -17.69 -2.74 -11.68
C LEU A 75 -16.84 -1.88 -10.75
N LEU A 76 -15.58 -2.28 -10.52
CA LEU A 76 -14.63 -1.54 -9.70
C LEU A 76 -14.31 -0.16 -10.30
N LYS A 77 -14.21 -0.04 -11.63
CA LYS A 77 -14.07 1.28 -12.29
C LYS A 77 -15.26 2.19 -11.99
N ALA A 78 -16.48 1.68 -12.11
CA ALA A 78 -17.68 2.44 -11.77
C ALA A 78 -17.70 2.85 -10.28
N GLY A 79 -17.22 1.99 -9.38
CA GLY A 79 -17.03 2.34 -7.97
C GLY A 79 -16.03 3.45 -7.74
N ALA A 80 -14.88 3.40 -8.43
CA ALA A 80 -13.85 4.43 -8.36
C ALA A 80 -14.31 5.79 -8.91
N GLU A 81 -15.28 5.78 -9.83
CA GLU A 81 -15.88 6.97 -10.44
C GLU A 81 -17.15 7.46 -9.71
N SER A 82 -17.61 6.75 -8.66
CA SER A 82 -18.89 7.03 -8.00
C SER A 82 -18.96 8.34 -7.19
N GLY A 83 -17.80 8.91 -6.83
CA GLY A 83 -17.71 10.05 -5.91
C GLY A 83 -17.97 9.71 -4.43
N MET A 84 -18.37 8.47 -4.11
CA MET A 84 -18.63 8.01 -2.74
C MET A 84 -17.34 7.48 -2.11
N ARG A 85 -16.79 8.19 -1.11
CA ARG A 85 -15.45 7.91 -0.55
C ARG A 85 -15.20 6.43 -0.24
N GLU A 86 -16.13 5.79 0.48
CA GLU A 86 -15.99 4.39 0.90
C GLU A 86 -15.98 3.45 -0.31
N SER A 87 -16.92 3.64 -1.23
CA SER A 87 -17.00 2.87 -2.48
C SER A 87 -15.77 3.05 -3.37
N VAL A 88 -15.23 4.27 -3.47
CA VAL A 88 -13.97 4.55 -4.18
C VAL A 88 -12.79 3.83 -3.50
N ASN A 89 -12.73 3.84 -2.17
CA ASN A 89 -11.67 3.15 -1.44
C ASN A 89 -11.70 1.64 -1.69
N ILE A 90 -12.87 1.01 -1.55
CA ILE A 90 -13.06 -0.42 -1.79
C ILE A 90 -12.67 -0.77 -3.23
N ALA A 91 -13.06 0.07 -4.21
CA ALA A 91 -12.73 -0.14 -5.61
C ALA A 91 -11.22 -0.09 -5.88
N LEU A 92 -10.53 0.93 -5.37
CA LEU A 92 -9.08 1.07 -5.55
C LEU A 92 -8.33 -0.09 -4.92
N VAL A 93 -8.67 -0.46 -3.69
CA VAL A 93 -8.04 -1.59 -3.00
C VAL A 93 -8.36 -2.92 -3.69
N GLY A 94 -9.60 -3.14 -4.13
CA GLY A 94 -9.98 -4.31 -4.91
C GLY A 94 -9.19 -4.46 -6.22
N MET A 95 -8.84 -3.35 -6.87
CA MET A 95 -7.96 -3.38 -8.06
C MET A 95 -6.49 -3.64 -7.71
N VAL A 96 -5.99 -3.21 -6.54
CA VAL A 96 -4.65 -3.55 -6.05
C VAL A 96 -4.54 -5.05 -5.75
N ASP A 97 -5.57 -5.60 -5.10
CA ASP A 97 -5.66 -6.99 -4.65
C ASP A 97 -5.92 -7.99 -5.80
N PHE A 98 -6.12 -7.51 -7.03
CA PHE A 98 -6.27 -8.32 -8.23
C PHE A 98 -5.08 -8.16 -9.18
N PRO A 99 -4.06 -9.03 -9.09
CA PRO A 99 -2.93 -9.03 -10.01
C PRO A 99 -3.36 -9.16 -11.48
N GLY A 100 -2.66 -8.45 -12.37
CA GLY A 100 -3.00 -8.39 -13.79
C GLY A 100 -4.02 -7.28 -14.07
N PRO A 101 -5.26 -7.58 -14.51
CA PRO A 101 -6.15 -6.57 -15.09
C PRO A 101 -6.51 -5.40 -14.15
N GLY A 102 -6.63 -5.63 -12.84
CA GLY A 102 -6.89 -4.57 -11.86
C GLY A 102 -5.70 -3.61 -11.74
N ARG A 103 -4.50 -4.17 -11.54
CA ARG A 103 -3.23 -3.43 -11.47
C ARG A 103 -2.90 -2.70 -12.77
N GLU A 104 -3.21 -3.28 -13.92
CA GLU A 104 -3.02 -2.64 -15.24
C GLU A 104 -3.85 -1.34 -15.36
N VAL A 105 -5.11 -1.37 -14.89
CA VAL A 105 -5.96 -0.16 -14.87
C VAL A 105 -5.37 0.90 -13.95
N LEU A 106 -4.95 0.53 -12.75
CA LEU A 106 -4.31 1.47 -11.82
C LEU A 106 -3.03 2.07 -12.39
N GLN A 107 -2.18 1.25 -13.02
CA GLN A 107 -0.96 1.70 -13.68
C GLN A 107 -1.25 2.68 -14.81
N ASP A 108 -2.26 2.43 -15.64
CA ASP A 108 -2.69 3.35 -16.70
C ASP A 108 -3.18 4.68 -16.11
N TRP A 109 -4.00 4.65 -15.06
CA TRP A 109 -4.49 5.86 -14.40
C TRP A 109 -3.37 6.68 -13.74
N ILE A 110 -2.40 6.03 -13.11
CA ILE A 110 -1.22 6.69 -12.53
C ILE A 110 -0.39 7.34 -13.64
N LYS A 111 -0.10 6.62 -14.73
CA LYS A 111 0.66 7.15 -15.87
C LYS A 111 0.00 8.38 -16.51
N ARG A 112 -1.33 8.38 -16.60
CA ARG A 112 -2.12 9.50 -17.16
C ARG A 112 -2.37 10.63 -16.17
N GLY A 113 -1.99 10.48 -14.90
CA GLY A 113 -2.28 11.45 -13.84
C GLY A 113 -3.74 11.49 -13.39
N ALA A 114 -4.55 10.49 -13.78
CA ALA A 114 -5.95 10.37 -13.35
C ALA A 114 -6.07 9.86 -11.89
N LEU A 115 -5.04 9.18 -11.39
CA LEU A 115 -4.95 8.72 -10.00
C LEU A 115 -3.66 9.25 -9.35
N SER A 116 -3.79 10.02 -8.27
CA SER A 116 -2.65 10.44 -7.46
C SER A 116 -2.21 9.33 -6.50
N MET A 117 -0.92 9.29 -6.16
CA MET A 117 -0.40 8.29 -5.21
C MET A 117 -0.95 8.52 -3.81
N SER A 118 -1.05 9.77 -3.37
CA SER A 118 -1.73 10.18 -2.14
C SER A 118 -3.15 9.63 -2.03
N ARG A 119 -3.95 9.68 -3.10
CA ARG A 119 -5.32 9.13 -3.10
C ARG A 119 -5.32 7.61 -2.94
N LEU A 120 -4.43 6.92 -3.64
CA LEU A 120 -4.27 5.47 -3.55
C LEU A 120 -3.81 5.06 -2.15
N VAL A 121 -2.79 5.70 -1.60
CA VAL A 121 -2.29 5.46 -0.23
C VAL A 121 -3.38 5.71 0.82
N SER A 122 -4.18 6.77 0.66
CA SER A 122 -5.32 7.02 1.56
C SER A 122 -6.34 5.88 1.52
N ALA A 123 -6.67 5.37 0.33
CA ALA A 123 -7.57 4.22 0.20
C ALA A 123 -7.00 2.97 0.89
N LEU A 124 -5.72 2.67 0.66
CA LEU A 124 -5.05 1.53 1.27
C LEU A 124 -5.04 1.62 2.80
N ARG A 125 -4.73 2.79 3.37
CA ARG A 125 -4.75 3.01 4.83
C ARG A 125 -6.16 2.89 5.41
N GLU A 126 -7.16 3.52 4.78
CA GLU A 126 -8.54 3.51 5.28
C GLU A 126 -9.17 2.11 5.24
N GLN A 127 -8.82 1.31 4.23
CA GLN A 127 -9.26 -0.08 4.14
C GLN A 127 -8.39 -1.04 4.96
N LYS A 128 -7.38 -0.53 5.68
CA LYS A 128 -6.40 -1.33 6.44
C LYS A 128 -5.80 -2.43 5.57
N TYR A 129 -5.51 -2.10 4.30
CA TYR A 129 -4.88 -3.04 3.39
C TYR A 129 -3.46 -3.32 3.89
N GLU A 130 -3.20 -4.59 4.17
CA GLU A 130 -1.88 -5.09 4.55
C GLU A 130 -1.10 -5.40 3.28
N GLY A 131 -0.04 -4.65 3.02
CA GLY A 131 0.89 -4.92 1.92
C GLY A 131 1.36 -3.69 1.16
N GLY A 132 2.62 -3.73 0.73
CA GLY A 132 3.25 -2.72 -0.13
C GLY A 132 3.55 -3.20 -1.55
N GLU A 133 3.25 -4.46 -1.87
CA GLU A 133 3.74 -5.17 -3.07
C GLU A 133 3.45 -4.44 -4.38
N PHE A 134 2.23 -3.91 -4.54
CA PHE A 134 1.89 -3.15 -5.74
C PHE A 134 2.67 -1.83 -5.80
N LEU A 135 2.86 -1.13 -4.68
CA LEU A 135 3.62 0.11 -4.65
C LEU A 135 5.11 -0.14 -4.92
N CYS A 136 5.68 -1.23 -4.37
CA CYS A 136 7.02 -1.70 -4.71
C CYS A 136 7.16 -1.96 -6.21
N GLU A 137 6.22 -2.71 -6.80
CA GLU A 137 6.17 -2.99 -8.24
C GLU A 137 6.16 -1.70 -9.08
N LEU A 138 5.44 -0.65 -8.65
CA LEU A 138 5.43 0.64 -9.34
C LEU A 138 6.79 1.35 -9.31
N VAL A 139 7.51 1.28 -8.18
CA VAL A 139 8.85 1.89 -8.05
C VAL A 139 9.87 1.14 -8.91
N GLU A 140 9.92 -0.19 -8.80
CA GLU A 140 10.85 -1.05 -9.53
C GLU A 140 10.67 -0.93 -11.05
N LYS A 141 9.42 -0.81 -11.51
CA LYS A 141 9.10 -0.57 -12.93
C LYS A 141 9.37 0.86 -13.39
N GLY A 142 9.87 1.74 -12.51
CA GLY A 142 10.16 3.13 -12.82
C GLY A 142 8.92 3.96 -13.16
N LEU A 143 7.74 3.55 -12.68
CA LEU A 143 6.47 4.22 -12.99
C LEU A 143 6.21 5.44 -12.10
N LEU A 144 6.95 5.58 -11.01
CA LEU A 144 6.80 6.69 -10.07
C LEU A 144 7.94 7.70 -10.21
N LYS A 145 7.55 8.97 -10.24
CA LYS A 145 8.47 10.11 -10.13
C LYS A 145 8.93 10.30 -8.69
N GLU A 146 10.01 11.06 -8.49
CA GLU A 146 10.58 11.35 -7.17
C GLU A 146 9.54 11.85 -6.16
N ASN A 147 8.69 12.82 -6.54
CA ASN A 147 7.64 13.32 -5.67
C ASN A 147 6.60 12.25 -5.30
N GLN A 148 6.30 11.33 -6.21
CA GLN A 148 5.36 10.22 -5.98
C GLN A 148 5.97 9.16 -5.06
N ILE A 149 7.29 8.94 -5.14
CA ILE A 149 8.01 8.08 -4.20
C ILE A 149 7.93 8.66 -2.79
N ALA A 150 8.07 9.98 -2.65
CA ALA A 150 7.89 10.65 -1.37
C ALA A 150 6.48 10.44 -0.77
N GLU A 151 5.43 10.43 -1.61
CA GLU A 151 4.05 10.19 -1.17
C GLU A 151 3.84 8.77 -0.60
N ILE A 152 4.53 7.76 -1.15
CA ILE A 152 4.33 6.36 -0.75
C ILE A 152 5.31 5.88 0.32
N ALA A 153 6.46 6.53 0.47
CA ALA A 153 7.53 6.06 1.36
C ALA A 153 7.08 5.81 2.81
N PRO A 154 6.26 6.68 3.45
CA PRO A 154 5.76 6.41 4.80
C PRO A 154 4.89 5.16 4.87
N TYR A 155 4.10 4.87 3.83
CA TYR A 155 3.26 3.68 3.78
C TYR A 155 4.09 2.41 3.58
N LEU A 156 5.12 2.46 2.73
CA LEU A 156 6.07 1.35 2.59
C LEU A 156 6.80 1.07 3.91
N GLY A 157 7.20 2.10 4.65
CA GLY A 157 7.82 1.96 5.98
C GLY A 157 6.90 1.36 7.05
N ASP A 158 5.58 1.45 6.86
CA ASP A 158 4.59 0.83 7.76
C ASP A 158 4.18 -0.59 7.30
N SER A 159 4.70 -1.08 6.15
CA SER A 159 4.24 -2.33 5.51
C SER A 159 4.92 -3.60 6.01
N ASP A 160 5.96 -3.48 6.83
CA ASP A 160 6.72 -4.58 7.41
C ASP A 160 7.18 -5.65 6.38
N SER A 161 7.65 -5.19 5.20
CA SER A 161 8.06 -6.05 4.09
C SER A 161 9.55 -5.89 3.77
N HIS A 162 10.28 -7.00 3.66
CA HIS A 162 11.68 -7.01 3.19
C HIS A 162 11.81 -6.39 1.80
N ARG A 163 10.87 -6.68 0.89
CA ARG A 163 10.85 -6.07 -0.45
C ARG A 163 10.67 -4.55 -0.37
N ALA A 164 9.77 -4.07 0.50
CA ALA A 164 9.60 -2.64 0.72
C ALA A 164 10.87 -1.98 1.26
N LEU A 165 11.59 -2.64 2.17
CA LEU A 165 12.88 -2.17 2.67
C LEU A 165 13.93 -2.08 1.55
N GLU A 166 14.04 -3.09 0.68
CA GLU A 166 14.93 -3.07 -0.49
C GLU A 166 14.60 -1.92 -1.46
N VAL A 167 13.32 -1.73 -1.76
CA VAL A 167 12.84 -0.63 -2.62
C VAL A 167 13.17 0.74 -2.01
N LEU A 168 13.00 0.92 -0.70
CA LEU A 168 13.36 2.17 -0.03
C LEU A 168 14.88 2.41 -0.02
N ARG A 169 15.70 1.37 0.14
CA ARG A 169 17.16 1.46 0.04
C ARG A 169 17.61 1.85 -1.36
N GLU A 170 17.01 1.25 -2.38
CA GLU A 170 17.32 1.61 -3.77
C GLU A 170 16.90 3.05 -4.07
N ALA A 171 15.68 3.44 -3.66
CA ALA A 171 15.21 4.82 -3.77
C ALA A 171 16.13 5.80 -3.03
N ARG A 172 16.68 5.41 -1.87
CA ARG A 172 17.60 6.24 -1.07
C ARG A 172 18.93 6.50 -1.78
N ARG A 173 19.43 5.52 -2.54
CA ARG A 173 20.63 5.68 -3.39
C ARG A 173 20.33 6.56 -4.60
N LYS A 174 19.16 6.39 -5.21
CA LYS A 174 18.76 7.08 -6.44
C LYS A 174 18.31 8.54 -6.23
N TYR A 175 17.68 8.83 -5.09
CA TYR A 175 17.09 10.14 -4.77
C TYR A 175 17.63 10.68 -3.43
N PRO A 176 18.88 11.21 -3.39
CA PRO A 176 19.48 11.72 -2.17
C PRO A 176 18.68 12.83 -1.48
N ASN A 177 17.93 13.63 -2.25
CA ASN A 177 17.08 14.71 -1.73
C ASN A 177 15.96 14.21 -0.81
N LEU A 178 15.52 12.97 -1.00
CA LEU A 178 14.52 12.32 -0.15
C LEU A 178 15.12 11.65 1.09
N GLY A 179 16.43 11.85 1.35
CA GLY A 179 17.19 11.11 2.36
C GLY A 179 16.50 11.03 3.71
N GLY A 180 16.18 12.18 4.33
CA GLY A 180 15.54 12.21 5.65
C GLY A 180 14.19 11.49 5.70
N LEU A 181 13.40 11.55 4.62
CA LEU A 181 12.11 10.87 4.53
C LEU A 181 12.28 9.35 4.40
N LEU A 182 13.16 8.92 3.51
CA LEU A 182 13.43 7.50 3.26
C LEU A 182 14.12 6.84 4.46
N ASP A 183 15.08 7.53 5.08
CA ASP A 183 15.74 7.09 6.30
C ASP A 183 14.73 6.92 7.45
N SER A 184 13.76 7.85 7.58
CA SER A 184 12.68 7.74 8.57
C SER A 184 11.69 6.61 8.28
N ALA A 185 11.46 6.27 7.01
CA ALA A 185 10.62 5.13 6.63
C ALA A 185 11.33 3.81 6.91
N MET A 186 12.61 3.68 6.54
CA MET A 186 13.41 2.48 6.81
C MET A 186 13.62 2.25 8.32
N ALA A 187 13.75 3.32 9.11
CA ALA A 187 13.90 3.21 10.57
C ALA A 187 12.74 2.48 11.26
N ARG A 188 11.53 2.52 10.69
CA ARG A 188 10.34 1.79 11.19
C ARG A 188 10.42 0.29 10.94
N MET A 189 11.27 -0.13 10.01
CA MET A 189 11.50 -1.52 9.61
C MET A 189 12.87 -2.01 10.08
N LYS A 190 13.51 -1.35 11.04
CA LYS A 190 14.85 -1.68 11.52
C LYS A 190 14.95 -3.13 12.01
N HIS A 191 13.85 -3.69 12.55
CA HIS A 191 13.82 -5.08 13.00
C HIS A 191 13.88 -6.11 11.86
N LEU A 192 13.59 -5.71 10.62
CA LEU A 192 13.77 -6.54 9.42
C LEU A 192 15.21 -6.46 8.87
N ASP A 193 16.00 -5.53 9.38
CA ASP A 193 17.35 -5.28 8.90
C ASP A 193 18.37 -6.17 9.64
N GLU A 194 18.55 -7.40 9.16
CA GLU A 194 19.58 -8.32 9.65
C GLU A 194 21.01 -7.75 9.47
N THR A 195 21.19 -6.80 8.53
CA THR A 195 22.47 -6.10 8.29
C THR A 195 22.65 -4.84 9.15
N ALA A 196 21.68 -4.44 9.98
CA ALA A 196 21.77 -3.23 10.80
C ALA A 196 22.89 -3.29 11.88
N GLY A 197 23.50 -4.46 12.07
CA GLY A 197 24.70 -4.65 12.90
C GLY A 197 25.99 -4.96 12.12
N GLU A 198 25.93 -5.13 10.79
CA GLU A 198 27.10 -5.49 9.99
C GLU A 198 27.73 -4.24 9.39
N ILE A 199 28.95 -3.94 9.81
CA ILE A 199 29.77 -2.87 9.22
C ILE A 199 30.15 -3.33 7.81
N PRO A 200 29.79 -2.58 6.74
CA PRO A 200 30.16 -2.95 5.38
C PRO A 200 31.68 -3.09 5.22
N ASP A 201 32.16 -4.10 4.50
CA ASP A 201 33.60 -4.35 4.28
C ASP A 201 34.33 -3.13 3.66
N GLU A 202 33.61 -2.32 2.92
CA GLU A 202 34.08 -1.11 2.24
C GLU A 202 34.15 0.13 3.16
N ALA A 203 33.64 0.03 4.39
CA ALA A 203 33.58 1.17 5.29
C ALA A 203 34.99 1.59 5.74
N LYS A 204 35.39 2.83 5.39
CA LYS A 204 36.63 3.44 5.90
C LYS A 204 36.57 3.53 7.42
N ARG A 205 37.42 2.76 8.10
CA ARG A 205 37.64 2.89 9.55
C ARG A 205 38.30 4.23 9.84
N ILE A 206 37.65 5.06 10.66
CA ILE A 206 38.25 6.31 11.16
C ILE A 206 39.24 5.92 12.28
N PRO A 207 40.55 6.15 12.12
CA PRO A 207 41.53 5.83 13.17
C PRO A 207 41.23 6.65 14.42
N GLY A 208 41.12 6.00 15.58
CA GLY A 208 40.98 6.68 16.89
C GLY A 208 39.59 6.62 17.54
N ARG A 209 38.56 6.07 16.88
CA ARG A 209 37.31 5.68 17.57
C ARG A 209 37.36 4.20 17.91
N LYS A 210 37.33 3.84 19.20
CA LYS A 210 37.03 2.47 19.62
C LYS A 210 35.64 2.11 19.09
N SER A 211 35.52 0.92 18.52
CA SER A 211 34.26 0.33 18.05
C SER A 211 33.21 0.46 19.15
N ALA A 212 32.06 1.04 18.84
CA ALA A 212 30.99 1.23 19.82
C ALA A 212 30.23 -0.08 20.14
N ASP A 213 30.64 -1.21 19.56
CA ASP A 213 29.92 -2.48 19.61
C ASP A 213 30.54 -3.51 20.58
N ALA A 214 31.26 -3.06 21.61
CA ALA A 214 31.84 -3.96 22.61
C ALA A 214 31.59 -3.54 24.07
N GLU A 215 30.58 -2.70 24.33
CA GLU A 215 30.11 -2.47 25.70
C GLU A 215 28.60 -2.75 25.77
N GLU A 216 28.25 -3.86 26.44
CA GLU A 216 26.89 -4.07 26.94
C GLU A 216 26.44 -2.79 27.67
N PRO A 217 25.18 -2.34 27.51
CA PRO A 217 24.73 -1.15 28.20
C PRO A 217 24.78 -1.41 29.71
N GLU A 218 25.71 -0.76 30.40
CA GLU A 218 25.70 -0.69 31.86
C GLU A 218 24.31 -0.20 32.29
N LYS A 219 23.60 -1.09 32.99
CA LYS A 219 22.36 -0.75 33.68
C LYS A 219 22.68 0.39 34.65
N LYS A 220 22.39 1.64 34.24
CA LYS A 220 22.37 2.79 35.13
C LYS A 220 21.24 2.59 36.14
N GLY A 221 21.56 1.88 37.22
CA GLY A 221 20.69 1.75 38.38
C GLY A 221 20.41 3.12 39.00
N CYS A 222 19.23 3.26 39.58
CA CYS A 222 18.63 4.45 40.19
C CYS A 222 19.39 5.08 41.38
N MET A 223 20.73 5.09 41.37
CA MET A 223 21.54 5.61 42.46
C MET A 223 21.56 7.15 42.48
N GLY A 224 21.37 7.80 41.33
CA GLY A 224 21.23 9.26 41.24
C GLY A 224 19.92 9.79 41.84
N LEU A 225 18.85 8.99 41.80
CA LEU A 225 17.56 9.38 42.39
C LEU A 225 17.58 9.28 43.93
N LEU A 226 18.35 8.34 44.49
CA LEU A 226 18.51 8.17 45.94
C LEU A 226 19.33 9.29 46.59
N LEU A 227 20.36 9.79 45.91
CA LEU A 227 21.17 10.92 46.38
C LEU A 227 20.39 12.25 46.37
N ALA A 228 19.49 12.44 45.41
CA ALA A 228 18.62 13.61 45.39
C ALA A 228 17.57 13.57 46.52
N LEU A 229 17.03 12.39 46.84
CA LEU A 229 16.02 12.25 47.89
C LEU A 229 16.59 12.47 49.31
N THR A 230 17.83 12.04 49.59
CA THR A 230 18.45 12.25 50.90
C THR A 230 18.81 13.71 51.16
N LEU A 231 19.20 14.46 50.12
CA LEU A 231 19.48 15.89 50.20
C LEU A 231 18.21 16.71 50.52
N VAL A 232 17.06 16.35 49.95
CA VAL A 232 15.79 17.03 50.22
C VAL A 232 15.28 16.75 51.64
N ILE A 233 15.44 15.51 52.15
CA ILE A 233 15.05 15.16 53.52
C ILE A 233 15.98 15.82 54.55
N GLY A 234 17.28 15.92 54.27
CA GLY A 234 18.24 16.61 55.13
C GLY A 234 17.96 18.11 55.28
N MET A 235 17.54 18.78 54.21
CA MET A 235 17.16 20.20 54.25
C MET A 235 15.83 20.43 54.97
N LEU A 236 14.86 19.52 54.88
CA LEU A 236 13.60 19.62 55.63
C LEU A 236 13.81 19.43 57.14
N ALA A 237 14.73 18.54 57.56
CA ALA A 237 15.04 18.35 58.98
C ALA A 237 15.74 19.56 59.61
N ALA A 238 16.59 20.27 58.85
CA ALA A 238 17.27 21.47 59.32
C ALA A 238 16.32 22.68 59.48
N ALA A 239 15.24 22.74 58.70
CA ALA A 239 14.26 23.83 58.77
C ALA A 239 13.23 23.69 59.91
N ILE A 240 13.12 22.52 60.56
CA ILE A 240 12.19 22.26 61.67
C ILE A 240 12.86 22.49 63.04
N LEU A 241 14.21 22.58 63.08
CA LEU A 241 15.01 22.75 64.31
C LEU A 241 15.55 24.18 64.52
N THR A 242 15.10 25.15 63.72
CA THR A 242 15.32 26.61 63.91
C THR A 242 13.98 27.32 64.05
#